data_AF-A0A9D8RC44-F1
#
_entry.id   AF-A0A9D8RC44-F1
#
_cell.length_a   1.000
_cell.length_b   1.000
_cell.length_c   1.000
_cell.angle_alpha   90.00
_cell.angle_beta   90.00
_cell.angle_gamma   90.00
#
_symmetry.space_group_name_H-M   'P 1'
#
loop_
_entity.id
_entity.type
_entity.pdbx_description
1 polymer ?
#
loop_
_entity_poly.entity_id
_entity_poly.type
_entity_poly.pdbx_seq_one_letter_code
_entity_poly.pdbx_strand_id
1 'polypeptide(L)' 'AYHKIENISSDEPMETYDVVGPICESSDVFGKAVDLNACKRGDYIALRSAGAYGEIMASCYNCRPLPKGYLSDEF' A
#
# COMPACT_ATOMS: atom_id res chain seq x y z
N ALA A 1 -14.09 -2.59 -2.75
CA ALA A 1 -13.12 -3.12 -3.72
C ALA A 1 -12.03 -3.85 -2.94
N TYR A 2 -11.43 -4.90 -3.51
CA TYR A 2 -10.32 -5.61 -2.88
C TYR A 2 -9.03 -5.29 -3.66
N HIS A 3 -7.99 -4.87 -2.93
CA HIS A 3 -6.65 -4.66 -3.47
C HIS A 3 -5.75 -5.78 -2.95
N LYS A 4 -5.10 -6.52 -3.86
CA LYS A 4 -4.10 -7.51 -3.45
C LYS A 4 -2.90 -6.75 -2.89
N ILE A 5 -2.51 -7.08 -1.66
CA ILE A 5 -1.36 -6.49 -0.97
C ILE A 5 -0.24 -7.53 -0.92
N GLU A 6 0.96 -7.15 -1.32
CA GLU A 6 2.11 -8.07 -1.40
C GLU A 6 3.37 -7.36 -0.90
N ASN A 7 4.21 -8.07 -0.14
CA ASN A 7 5.60 -7.65 0.08
C ASN A 7 6.41 -8.15 -1.12
N ILE A 8 7.02 -7.24 -1.88
CA ILE A 8 7.77 -7.57 -3.10
C ILE A 8 9.29 -7.63 -2.87
N SER A 9 9.72 -7.51 -1.61
CA SER A 9 11.13 -7.40 -1.22
C SER A 9 11.57 -8.39 -0.13
N SER A 10 10.65 -9.23 0.35
CA SER A 10 10.91 -10.22 1.41
C SER A 10 10.45 -11.60 0.97
N ASP A 11 11.30 -12.60 1.22
CA ASP A 11 11.01 -14.03 1.02
C ASP A 11 10.86 -14.77 2.36
N GLU A 12 10.77 -14.03 3.47
CA GLU A 12 10.62 -14.57 4.82
C GLU A 12 9.25 -15.25 5.01
N PRO A 13 9.08 -16.10 6.05
CA PRO A 13 7.80 -16.76 6.33
C PRO A 13 6.64 -15.79 6.44
N MET A 14 5.43 -16.25 6.12
CA MET A 14 4.23 -15.43 6.21
C MET A 14 3.84 -15.18 7.67
N GLU A 15 3.44 -13.95 7.94
CA GLU A 15 2.85 -13.50 9.19
C GLU A 15 1.61 -12.64 8.87
N THR A 16 0.64 -12.62 9.77
CA THR A 16 -0.59 -11.86 9.59
C THR A 16 -0.42 -10.43 10.12
N TYR A 17 -0.70 -9.44 9.28
CA TYR A 17 -0.58 -8.02 9.61
C TYR A 17 -1.85 -7.22 9.29
N ASP A 18 -2.02 -6.11 10.01
CA ASP A 18 -2.91 -5.02 9.57
C ASP A 18 -2.08 -3.99 8.79
N VAL A 19 -2.52 -3.68 7.57
CA VAL A 19 -1.82 -2.74 6.67
C VAL A 19 -2.49 -1.39 6.78
N VAL A 20 -1.82 -0.46 7.45
CA VAL A 20 -2.31 0.89 7.75
C VAL A 20 -1.53 1.95 6.99
N GLY A 21 -2.16 3.11 6.78
CA GLY A 21 -1.51 4.26 6.19
C GLY A 21 -0.75 5.12 7.21
N PRO A 22 -0.12 6.20 6.73
CA PRO A 22 0.76 7.05 7.53
C PRO A 22 0.02 8.14 8.32
N ILE A 23 -1.31 8.22 8.21
CA ILE A 23 -2.13 9.21 8.90
C ILE A 23 -2.46 8.70 10.30
N CYS A 24 -2.40 9.60 11.29
CA CYS A 24 -2.85 9.31 12.65
C CYS A 24 -4.39 9.30 12.74
N GLU A 25 -5.03 8.46 11.93
CA GLU A 25 -6.47 8.33 11.85
C GLU A 25 -6.86 6.86 11.80
N SER A 26 -7.87 6.47 12.58
CA SER A 26 -8.31 5.07 12.68
C SER A 26 -8.93 4.52 11.40
N SER A 27 -9.35 5.40 10.48
CA SER A 27 -9.91 5.06 9.18
C SER A 27 -8.83 4.82 8.11
N ASP A 28 -7.58 5.20 8.36
CA ASP A 28 -6.47 5.05 7.41
C ASP A 28 -5.91 3.62 7.41
N VAL A 29 -6.75 2.69 6.94
CA VAL A 29 -6.48 1.25 6.91
C VAL A 29 -6.73 0.71 5.50
N PHE A 30 -5.72 0.10 4.88
CA PHE A 30 -5.81 -0.50 3.55
C PHE A 30 -6.31 -1.95 3.59
N GLY A 31 -5.94 -2.70 4.63
CA GLY A 31 -6.34 -4.09 4.81
C GLY A 31 -6.14 -4.56 6.24
N LYS A 32 -7.00 -5.47 6.69
CA LYS A 32 -6.91 -6.11 8.00
C LYS A 32 -6.67 -7.60 7.85
N ALA A 33 -5.90 -8.18 8.77
CA ALA A 33 -5.55 -9.60 8.77
C ALA A 33 -5.06 -10.09 7.39
N VAL A 34 -4.05 -9.40 6.85
CA VAL A 34 -3.43 -9.70 5.56
C VAL A 34 -2.16 -10.50 5.82
N ASP A 35 -2.07 -11.69 5.23
CA ASP A 35 -0.87 -12.51 5.30
C ASP A 35 0.20 -11.97 4.35
N LEU A 36 1.35 -11.60 4.90
CA LEU A 36 2.51 -11.08 4.16
C LEU A 36 3.77 -11.80 4.65
N ASN A 37 4.76 -11.94 3.77
CA ASN A 37 6.11 -12.31 4.20
C ASN A 37 6.58 -11.37 5.32
N ALA A 38 7.34 -11.89 6.29
CA ALA A 38 7.77 -11.11 7.44
C ALA A 38 8.39 -9.77 6.99
N CYS A 39 7.81 -8.69 7.50
CA CYS A 39 8.09 -7.33 7.02
C CYS A 39 9.12 -6.64 7.91
N LYS A 40 10.09 -5.98 7.30
CA LYS A 40 11.06 -5.12 7.99
C LYS A 40 11.03 -3.70 7.46
N ARG A 41 11.58 -2.78 8.24
CA ARG A 41 11.69 -1.37 7.83
C ARG A 41 12.54 -1.27 6.56
N GLY A 42 11.98 -0.61 5.54
CA GLY A 42 12.62 -0.45 4.23
C GLY A 42 12.12 -1.42 3.17
N ASP A 43 11.26 -2.38 3.52
CA ASP A 43 10.59 -3.24 2.55
C ASP A 43 9.60 -2.44 1.69
N TYR A 44 9.36 -2.98 0.49
CA TYR A 44 8.41 -2.45 -0.48
C TYR A 44 7.14 -3.27 -0.48
N ILE A 45 6.01 -2.60 -0.26
CA ILE A 45 4.68 -3.18 -0.33
C ILE A 45 3.97 -2.69 -1.59
N ALA A 46 3.41 -3.62 -2.35
CA ALA A 46 2.64 -3.34 -3.55
C ALA A 46 1.13 -3.49 -3.28
N LEU A 47 0.37 -2.42 -3.55
CA LEU A 47 -1.09 -2.45 -3.62
C LEU A 47 -1.52 -2.60 -5.10
N ARG A 48 -2.00 -3.79 -5.47
CA ARG A 48 -2.40 -4.08 -6.86
C ARG A 48 -3.79 -3.52 -7.17
N SER A 49 -4.05 -3.34 -8.46
CA SER A 49 -5.36 -2.92 -8.99
C SER A 49 -5.86 -1.56 -8.46
N ALA A 50 -4.94 -0.64 -8.17
CA ALA A 50 -5.23 0.71 -7.66
C ALA A 50 -5.32 1.80 -8.75
N GLY A 51 -5.33 1.42 -10.04
CA GLY A 51 -5.26 2.38 -11.15
C GLY A 51 -6.56 3.15 -11.43
N ALA A 52 -7.73 2.54 -11.22
CA ALA A 52 -9.00 3.22 -11.44
C ALA A 52 -9.36 4.14 -10.26
N TYR A 53 -9.63 5.41 -10.55
CA TYR A 53 -10.02 6.46 -9.58
C TYR A 53 -9.02 6.79 -8.46
N GLY A 54 -7.95 6.01 -8.25
CA GLY A 54 -7.02 6.20 -7.13
C GLY A 54 -6.36 7.58 -7.13
N GLU A 55 -5.71 7.94 -8.24
CA GLU A 55 -4.98 9.22 -8.34
C GLU A 55 -5.91 10.43 -8.34
N ILE A 56 -7.01 10.39 -9.12
CA ILE A 56 -7.92 11.53 -9.26
C ILE A 56 -8.73 11.82 -7.98
N MET A 57 -8.93 10.81 -7.12
CA MET A 57 -9.63 10.95 -5.84
C MET A 57 -8.67 11.21 -4.66
N ALA A 58 -7.37 11.29 -4.90
CA ALA A 58 -6.39 11.52 -3.83
C ALA A 58 -6.48 12.96 -3.27
N SER A 59 -6.11 13.12 -2.00
CA SER A 59 -6.17 14.40 -1.29
C SER A 59 -4.85 14.69 -0.59
N CYS A 60 -4.47 15.96 -0.51
CA CYS A 60 -3.34 16.44 0.30
C CYS A 60 -3.69 16.53 1.80
N TYR A 61 -4.44 15.55 2.31
CA TYR A 61 -4.91 15.52 3.69
C TYR A 61 -3.73 15.55 4.68
N ASN A 62 -3.90 16.26 5.80
CA ASN A 62 -2.83 16.59 6.75
C ASN A 62 -1.59 17.24 6.10
N CYS A 63 -1.80 18.06 5.06
CA CYS A 63 -0.76 18.79 4.33
C CYS A 63 0.33 17.88 3.74
N ARG A 64 0.00 16.62 3.44
CA ARG A 64 0.94 15.67 2.85
C ARG A 64 0.93 15.80 1.32
N PRO A 65 2.09 15.80 0.65
CA PRO A 65 2.14 15.80 -0.81
C PRO A 65 1.62 14.47 -1.36
N LEU A 66 0.99 14.52 -2.53
CA LEU A 66 0.61 13.32 -3.27
C LEU A 66 1.84 12.55 -3.73
N PRO A 67 1.77 11.20 -3.80
CA PRO A 67 2.84 10.39 -4.38
C PRO A 67 3.02 10.72 -5.86
N LYS A 68 4.25 10.56 -6.36
CA LYS A 68 4.53 10.74 -7.79
C LYS A 68 4.03 9.55 -8.59
N GLY A 69 3.24 9.81 -9.62
CA GLY A 69 2.91 8.82 -10.65
C GLY A 69 4.09 8.60 -11.59
N TYR A 70 4.31 7.35 -11.98
CA TYR A 70 5.25 6.95 -13.02
C TYR A 70 4.51 6.09 -14.04
N LEU A 71 4.78 6.34 -15.33
CA LEU A 71 4.27 5.55 -16.43
C LEU A 71 5.44 4.78 -17.06
N SER A 72 5.21 3.50 -17.33
CA SER A 72 6.15 2.62 -18.03
C SER A 72 5.39 1.89 -19.13
N ASP A 73 5.98 1.85 -20.32
CA ASP A 73 5.49 1.03 -21.44
C ASP A 73 6.06 -0.39 -21.41
N GLU A 74 6.95 -0.69 -20.47
CA GLU A 74 7.55 -2.01 -20.26
C GLU A 74 6.61 -2.87 -19.39
N PHE A 75 6.31 -4.08 -19.86
CA PHE A 75 5.47 -5.10 -19.22
C PHE A 75 6.31 -6.26 -18.66
#